data_AF-C9ZLX2-F1
#
_entry.id   AF-C9ZLX2-F1
#
_cell.length_a   1.000
_cell.length_b   1.000
_cell.length_c   1.000
_cell.angle_alpha   90.00
_cell.angle_beta   90.00
_cell.angle_gamma   90.00
#
_symmetry.space_group_name_H-M   'P 1'
#
loop_
_entity.id
_entity.type
_entity.pdbx_description
1 polymer ?
#
loop_
_entity_poly.entity_id
_entity_poly.type
_entity_poly.pdbx_seq_one_letter_code
_entity_poly.pdbx_strand_id
1 'polypeptide(L)'
;MVDVHRKEGGGIGVSWVRAIVFVLLVYVISVTVDFCYNVYYDREAAFQNVLNCSLQVFRSNSVDCWLQNGTLLGSARLGRLLLWDADLDIGFVQANHTEKLQLLMNELDSKCFGARSDRRRGVRNPLLVFRKCTERICAEFHETSISNGIVTTGDGASPQRELFPLRTCTIGDVVAQCPYNSSYYLREAYGSGWLTASLLEFF
;
A
#
# COMPACT_ATOMS: atom_id res chain seq x y z
N MET A 1 -69.61 42.91 13.06
CA MET A 1 -69.08 41.77 13.83
C MET A 1 -69.09 40.54 12.94
N VAL A 2 -67.94 40.19 12.36
CA VAL A 2 -67.69 38.82 11.91
C VAL A 2 -66.30 38.48 12.43
N ASP A 3 -66.28 37.50 13.31
CA ASP A 3 -65.15 37.10 14.12
C ASP A 3 -64.11 36.36 13.29
N VAL A 4 -62.86 36.53 13.69
CA VAL A 4 -61.66 35.99 13.07
C VAL A 4 -61.51 34.52 13.41
N HIS A 5 -61.36 33.65 12.41
CA HIS A 5 -60.63 32.40 12.60
C HIS A 5 -59.70 32.11 11.41
N ARG A 6 -58.50 32.68 11.50
CA ARG A 6 -57.32 32.25 10.76
C ARG A 6 -56.87 30.90 11.34
N LYS A 7 -57.08 29.81 10.61
CA LYS A 7 -56.50 28.50 10.94
C LYS A 7 -54.98 28.56 10.77
N GLU A 8 -54.25 28.67 11.87
CA GLU A 8 -52.81 28.36 11.89
C GLU A 8 -52.62 26.85 11.83
N GLY A 9 -52.62 26.31 10.62
CA GLY A 9 -52.44 24.88 10.35
C GLY A 9 -51.03 24.51 9.87
N GLY A 10 -49.98 25.17 10.37
CA GLY A 10 -48.62 24.97 9.87
C GLY A 10 -47.58 24.98 10.99
N GLY A 11 -47.18 23.81 11.48
CA GLY A 11 -46.06 23.74 12.44
C GLY A 11 -45.69 22.33 12.88
N ILE A 12 -46.67 21.45 13.06
CA ILE A 12 -46.44 20.12 13.64
C ILE A 12 -45.93 19.14 12.58
N GLY A 13 -46.61 19.03 11.42
CA GLY A 13 -46.22 18.10 10.35
C GLY A 13 -44.83 18.38 9.76
N VAL A 14 -44.48 19.65 9.56
CA VAL A 14 -43.16 20.04 9.05
C VAL A 14 -42.04 19.74 10.06
N SER A 15 -42.30 19.91 11.36
CA SER A 15 -41.32 19.61 12.40
C SER A 15 -41.07 18.10 12.55
N TRP A 16 -42.12 17.27 12.43
CA TRP A 16 -41.97 15.80 12.43
C TRP A 16 -41.23 15.29 11.19
N VAL A 17 -41.54 15.83 10.00
CA VAL A 17 -40.80 15.49 8.78
C VAL A 17 -39.32 15.86 8.93
N ARG A 18 -39.00 17.04 9.49
CA ARG A 18 -37.61 17.45 9.75
C ARG A 18 -36.91 16.53 10.75
N ALA A 19 -37.59 16.12 11.82
CA ALA A 19 -37.04 15.19 12.80
C ALA A 19 -36.75 13.82 12.18
N ILE A 20 -37.66 13.28 11.37
CA ILE A 20 -37.48 12.01 10.67
C ILE A 20 -36.31 12.10 9.68
N VAL A 21 -36.24 13.16 8.88
CA VAL A 21 -35.11 13.39 7.96
C VAL A 21 -33.80 13.46 8.71
N PHE A 22 -33.74 14.17 9.84
CA PHE A 22 -32.54 14.25 10.66
C PHE A 22 -32.12 12.89 11.21
N VAL A 23 -33.06 12.10 11.74
CA VAL A 23 -32.78 10.74 12.25
C VAL A 23 -32.27 9.83 11.13
N LEU A 24 -32.89 9.88 9.95
CA LEU A 24 -32.44 9.11 8.78
C LEU A 24 -31.04 9.53 8.32
N LEU A 25 -30.74 10.83 8.30
CA LEU A 25 -29.41 11.32 7.96
C LEU A 25 -28.37 10.83 8.96
N VAL A 26 -28.64 10.95 10.26
CA VAL A 26 -27.74 10.45 11.31
C VAL A 26 -27.52 8.95 11.16
N TYR A 27 -28.58 8.18 10.90
CA TYR A 27 -28.48 6.74 10.69
C TYR A 27 -27.62 6.39 9.48
N VAL A 28 -27.87 7.00 8.32
CA VAL A 28 -27.10 6.75 7.09
C VAL A 28 -25.64 7.14 7.26
N ILE A 29 -25.37 8.27 7.91
CA ILE A 29 -24.00 8.70 8.23
C ILE A 29 -23.31 7.67 9.13
N SER A 30 -23.96 7.22 10.20
CA SER A 30 -23.40 6.21 11.11
C SER A 30 -23.06 4.92 10.36
N VAL A 31 -24.01 4.36 9.61
CA VAL A 31 -23.79 3.12 8.84
C VAL A 31 -22.65 3.29 7.84
N THR A 32 -22.58 4.45 7.18
CA THR A 32 -21.53 4.74 6.20
C THR A 32 -20.16 4.85 6.87
N VAL A 33 -20.07 5.58 7.98
CA VAL A 33 -18.83 5.74 8.76
C VAL A 33 -18.36 4.38 9.28
N ASP A 34 -19.25 3.58 9.85
CA ASP A 34 -18.93 2.26 10.37
C ASP A 34 -18.45 1.32 9.26
N PHE A 35 -19.13 1.32 8.11
CA PHE A 35 -18.71 0.52 6.95
C PHE A 35 -17.33 0.95 6.44
N CYS A 36 -17.12 2.26 6.24
CA CYS A 36 -15.84 2.80 5.79
C CYS A 36 -14.71 2.49 6.77
N TYR A 37 -14.97 2.61 8.08
CA TYR A 37 -14.01 2.28 9.12
C TYR A 37 -13.63 0.80 9.04
N ASN A 38 -14.61 -0.10 9.01
CA ASN A 38 -14.34 -1.53 8.94
C ASN A 38 -13.54 -1.91 7.68
N VAL A 39 -13.91 -1.40 6.50
CA VAL A 39 -13.17 -1.65 5.26
C VAL A 39 -11.75 -1.11 5.32
N TYR A 40 -11.58 0.10 5.88
CA TYR A 40 -10.27 0.75 6.01
C TYR A 40 -9.31 -0.08 6.87
N TYR A 41 -9.73 -0.44 8.09
CA TYR A 41 -8.89 -1.17 9.03
C TYR A 41 -8.69 -2.64 8.63
N ASP A 42 -9.69 -3.28 8.01
CA ASP A 42 -9.55 -4.63 7.48
C ASP A 42 -8.45 -4.69 6.40
N ARG A 43 -8.43 -3.70 5.50
CA ARG A 43 -7.41 -3.63 4.44
C ARG A 43 -6.03 -3.31 4.97
N GLU A 44 -5.91 -2.35 5.90
CA GLU A 44 -4.64 -2.04 6.57
C GLU A 44 -4.07 -3.28 7.27
N ALA A 45 -4.90 -4.00 8.03
CA ALA A 45 -4.49 -5.24 8.71
C ALA A 45 -4.08 -6.33 7.72
N ALA A 46 -4.82 -6.51 6.61
CA ALA A 46 -4.46 -7.46 5.57
C ALA A 46 -3.07 -7.16 4.99
N PHE A 47 -2.79 -5.89 4.67
CA PHE A 47 -1.48 -5.48 4.15
C PHE A 47 -0.36 -5.71 5.16
N GLN A 48 -0.54 -5.31 6.41
CA GLN A 48 0.47 -5.52 7.45
C GLN A 48 0.78 -7.01 7.66
N ASN A 49 -0.25 -7.87 7.64
CA ASN A 49 -0.08 -9.32 7.77
C ASN A 49 0.75 -9.91 6.63
N VAL A 50 0.42 -9.56 5.38
CA VAL A 50 1.12 -10.07 4.20
C VAL A 50 2.54 -9.50 4.10
N LEU A 51 2.73 -8.22 4.42
CA LEU A 51 4.06 -7.61 4.46
C LEU A 51 4.93 -8.31 5.51
N ASN A 52 4.45 -8.44 6.75
CA ASN A 52 5.19 -9.11 7.83
C ASN A 52 5.53 -10.57 7.47
N CYS A 53 4.57 -11.32 6.92
CA CYS A 53 4.82 -12.69 6.45
C CYS A 53 5.91 -12.72 5.36
N SER A 54 5.83 -11.83 4.37
CA SER A 54 6.80 -11.76 3.27
C SER A 54 8.20 -11.45 3.80
N LEU A 55 8.33 -10.46 4.68
CA LEU A 55 9.60 -10.09 5.31
C LEU A 55 10.19 -11.25 6.13
N GLN A 56 9.37 -12.06 6.80
CA GLN A 56 9.82 -13.26 7.51
C GLN A 56 10.34 -14.34 6.55
N VAL A 57 9.68 -14.54 5.40
CA VAL A 57 10.15 -15.49 4.37
C VAL A 57 11.51 -15.06 3.81
N PHE A 58 11.68 -13.77 3.45
CA PHE A 58 12.97 -13.24 2.99
C PHE A 58 14.06 -13.38 4.06
N ARG A 59 13.76 -13.01 5.31
CA ARG A 59 14.70 -13.14 6.43
C ARG A 59 15.14 -14.59 6.65
N SER A 60 14.20 -15.54 6.63
CA SER A 60 14.49 -16.97 6.83
C SER A 60 15.37 -17.55 5.71
N ASN A 61 15.28 -16.98 4.50
CA ASN A 61 16.08 -17.38 3.34
C ASN A 61 17.40 -16.60 3.19
N SER A 62 17.72 -15.72 4.15
CA SER A 62 18.88 -14.82 4.11
C SER A 62 18.96 -14.02 2.80
N VAL A 63 17.82 -13.46 2.40
CA VAL A 63 17.71 -12.60 1.21
C VAL A 63 17.36 -11.20 1.68
N ASP A 64 18.20 -10.22 1.30
CA ASP A 64 17.93 -8.82 1.57
C ASP A 64 16.74 -8.34 0.74
N CYS A 65 15.79 -7.71 1.41
CA CYS A 65 14.62 -7.08 0.82
C CYS A 65 14.37 -5.70 1.44
N TRP A 66 13.69 -4.83 0.72
CA TRP A 66 13.37 -3.47 1.17
C TRP A 66 12.05 -2.97 0.58
N LEU A 67 11.44 -1.97 1.22
CA LEU A 67 10.26 -1.28 0.69
C LEU A 67 10.65 -0.44 -0.52
N GLN A 68 9.83 -0.48 -1.59
CA GLN A 68 10.07 0.27 -2.82
C GLN A 68 8.82 1.09 -3.21
N ASN A 69 8.94 1.97 -4.20
CA ASN A 69 7.84 2.69 -4.87
C ASN A 69 6.77 3.23 -3.90
N GLY A 70 5.50 2.88 -4.10
CA GLY A 70 4.36 3.44 -3.36
C GLY A 70 4.36 3.03 -1.90
N THR A 71 4.83 1.82 -1.63
CA THR A 71 5.03 1.32 -0.26
C THR A 71 6.11 2.12 0.49
N LEU A 72 7.24 2.42 -0.15
CA LEU A 72 8.27 3.28 0.42
C LEU A 72 7.77 4.72 0.61
N LEU A 73 6.99 5.24 -0.34
CA LEU A 73 6.40 6.57 -0.28
C LEU A 73 5.45 6.71 0.92
N GLY A 74 4.59 5.71 1.13
CA GLY A 74 3.69 5.64 2.29
C GLY A 74 4.46 5.63 3.61
N SER A 75 5.47 4.75 3.72
CA SER A 75 6.35 4.70 4.90
C SER A 75 7.01 6.06 5.17
N ALA A 76 7.60 6.69 4.15
CA ALA A 76 8.36 7.93 4.32
C ALA A 76 7.48 9.16 4.60
N ARG A 77 6.28 9.26 4.01
CA ARG A 77 5.42 10.45 4.15
C ARG A 77 4.39 10.34 5.26
N LEU A 78 3.79 9.17 5.41
CA LEU A 78 2.64 8.97 6.29
C LEU A 78 2.96 8.05 7.47
N GLY A 79 4.09 7.33 7.42
CA GLY A 79 4.38 6.25 8.36
C GLY A 79 3.44 5.05 8.21
N ARG A 80 2.67 4.97 7.12
CA ARG A 80 1.65 3.94 6.86
C ARG A 80 1.44 3.74 5.36
N LEU A 81 0.69 2.72 4.99
CA LEU A 81 0.39 2.43 3.59
C LEU A 81 -0.53 3.48 2.96
N LEU A 82 -0.36 3.65 1.65
CA LEU A 82 -1.28 4.42 0.82
C LEU A 82 -2.46 3.50 0.47
N LEU A 83 -3.58 3.59 1.20
CA LEU A 83 -4.65 2.59 1.03
C LEU A 83 -5.38 2.63 -0.32
N TRP A 84 -5.25 3.70 -1.11
CA TRP A 84 -5.74 3.68 -2.50
C TRP A 84 -4.70 3.11 -3.48
N ASP A 85 -3.47 2.86 -3.03
CA ASP A 85 -2.46 2.11 -3.78
C ASP A 85 -2.84 0.62 -3.84
N ALA A 86 -2.63 0.01 -5.00
CA ALA A 86 -3.22 -1.28 -5.33
C ALA A 86 -2.43 -2.49 -4.79
N ASP A 87 -1.15 -2.30 -4.47
CA ASP A 87 -0.21 -3.35 -4.12
C ASP A 87 0.90 -2.89 -3.16
N LEU A 88 1.54 -3.89 -2.53
CA LEU A 88 2.81 -3.70 -1.83
C LEU A 88 3.98 -3.83 -2.81
N ASP A 89 4.92 -2.90 -2.79
CA ASP A 89 6.14 -2.96 -3.60
C ASP A 89 7.34 -3.34 -2.73
N ILE A 90 7.96 -4.48 -3.03
CA ILE A 90 9.11 -4.99 -2.28
C ILE A 90 10.25 -5.29 -3.26
N GLY A 91 11.38 -4.60 -3.10
CA GLY A 91 12.61 -4.93 -3.80
C GLY A 91 13.37 -6.05 -3.09
N PHE A 92 14.03 -6.93 -3.83
CA PHE A 92 14.91 -7.95 -3.24
C PHE A 92 16.11 -8.24 -4.14
N VAL A 93 17.24 -8.63 -3.53
CA VAL A 93 18.43 -9.00 -4.29
C VAL A 93 18.21 -10.36 -4.95
N GLN A 94 18.40 -10.41 -6.27
CA GLN A 94 18.37 -11.63 -7.06
C GLN A 94 19.38 -12.64 -6.48
N ALA A 95 18.91 -13.86 -6.22
CA ALA A 95 19.81 -14.98 -6.05
C ALA A 95 20.32 -15.41 -7.44
N ASN A 96 21.64 -15.51 -7.63
CA ASN A 96 22.27 -16.00 -8.87
C ASN A 96 21.83 -17.41 -9.32
N HIS A 97 20.96 -18.08 -8.55
CA HIS A 97 20.46 -19.43 -8.79
C HIS A 97 18.94 -19.42 -9.01
N THR A 98 18.51 -19.69 -10.25
CA THR A 98 17.09 -19.74 -10.65
C THR A 98 16.27 -20.69 -9.78
N GLU A 99 16.85 -21.80 -9.31
CA GLU A 99 16.18 -22.74 -8.40
C GLU A 99 15.90 -22.12 -7.03
N LYS A 100 16.87 -21.42 -6.43
CA LYS A 100 16.67 -20.72 -5.15
C LYS A 100 15.59 -19.65 -5.26
N LEU A 101 15.57 -18.92 -6.38
CA LEU A 101 14.52 -17.94 -6.65
C LEU A 101 13.15 -18.60 -6.75
N GLN A 102 13.03 -19.72 -7.48
CA GLN A 102 11.76 -20.44 -7.61
C GLN A 102 11.26 -20.97 -6.27
N LEU A 103 12.15 -21.54 -5.45
CA LEU A 103 11.81 -22.02 -4.10
C LEU A 103 11.33 -20.88 -3.20
N LEU A 104 12.03 -19.73 -3.20
CA LEU A 104 11.63 -18.55 -2.44
C LEU A 104 10.24 -18.04 -2.88
N MET A 105 9.99 -17.96 -4.19
CA MET A 105 8.71 -17.50 -4.72
C MET A 105 7.57 -18.48 -4.41
N ASN A 106 7.82 -19.79 -4.44
CA ASN A 106 6.85 -20.81 -4.04
C ASN A 106 6.58 -20.77 -2.52
N GLU A 107 7.60 -20.47 -1.71
CA GLU A 107 7.44 -20.31 -0.27
C GLU A 107 6.56 -19.11 0.06
N LEU A 108 6.74 -17.98 -0.65
CA LEU A 108 5.83 -16.83 -0.53
C LEU A 108 4.39 -17.22 -0.88
N ASP A 109 4.17 -17.94 -1.98
CA ASP A 109 2.82 -18.38 -2.37
C ASP A 109 2.17 -19.27 -1.31
N SER A 110 2.92 -20.25 -0.79
CA SER A 110 2.39 -21.21 0.18
C SER A 110 2.17 -20.63 1.58
N LYS A 111 3.02 -19.69 2.03
CA LYS A 111 2.96 -19.14 3.39
C LYS A 111 2.15 -17.85 3.52
N CYS A 112 2.23 -16.96 2.52
CA CYS A 112 1.78 -15.58 2.68
C CYS A 112 0.66 -15.18 1.72
N PHE A 113 0.54 -15.85 0.58
CA PHE A 113 -0.39 -15.49 -0.48
C PHE A 113 -1.33 -16.66 -0.79
N GLY A 114 -1.21 -17.22 -1.99
CA GLY A 114 -1.99 -18.33 -2.48
C GLY A 114 -1.62 -18.62 -3.92
N ALA A 115 -2.46 -19.36 -4.65
CA ALA A 115 -2.15 -19.78 -6.02
C ALA A 115 -2.21 -18.64 -7.07
N ARG A 116 -2.67 -17.44 -6.71
CA ARG A 116 -2.73 -16.30 -7.64
C ARG A 116 -1.38 -15.59 -7.69
N SER A 117 -0.51 -16.11 -8.54
CA SER A 117 0.78 -15.51 -8.87
C SER A 117 0.88 -15.24 -10.37
N ASP A 118 1.43 -14.09 -10.73
CA ASP A 118 1.84 -13.74 -12.09
C ASP A 118 3.29 -13.23 -12.07
N ARG A 119 3.95 -13.20 -13.23
CA ARG A 119 5.27 -12.60 -13.39
C ARG A 119 5.35 -11.84 -14.70
N ARG A 120 5.95 -10.65 -14.62
CA ARG A 120 6.25 -9.82 -15.79
C ARG A 120 7.73 -9.48 -15.83
N ARG A 121 8.21 -9.07 -17.00
CA ARG A 121 9.52 -8.43 -17.10
C ARG A 121 9.37 -6.94 -16.86
N GLY A 122 10.41 -6.34 -16.29
CA GLY A 122 10.54 -4.91 -16.16
C GLY A 122 10.45 -4.19 -17.49
N VAL A 123 10.05 -2.91 -17.44
CA VAL A 123 9.88 -2.09 -18.65
C VAL A 123 11.22 -1.77 -19.30
N ARG A 124 12.27 -1.56 -18.50
CA ARG A 124 13.59 -1.14 -18.98
C ARG A 124 14.61 -2.28 -19.02
N ASN A 125 14.58 -3.15 -18.02
CA ASN A 125 15.53 -4.24 -17.86
C ASN A 125 14.80 -5.58 -17.81
N PRO A 126 15.40 -6.68 -18.32
CA PRO A 126 14.75 -8.00 -18.38
C PRO A 126 14.68 -8.73 -17.03
N LEU A 127 14.67 -7.99 -15.92
CA LEU A 127 14.49 -8.52 -14.56
C LEU A 127 13.01 -8.75 -14.28
N LEU A 128 12.72 -9.71 -13.39
CA LEU A 128 11.36 -10.13 -13.11
C LEU A 128 10.69 -9.27 -12.04
N VAL A 129 9.39 -9.06 -12.21
CA VAL A 129 8.49 -8.56 -11.19
C VAL A 129 7.44 -9.64 -10.95
N PHE A 130 7.39 -10.16 -9.72
CA PHE A 130 6.45 -11.20 -9.34
C PHE A 130 5.26 -10.56 -8.64
N ARG A 131 4.06 -10.69 -9.20
CA ARG A 131 2.82 -10.26 -8.56
C ARG A 131 2.19 -11.43 -7.84
N LYS A 132 2.03 -11.35 -6.52
CA LYS A 132 1.39 -12.38 -5.69
C LYS A 132 0.20 -11.79 -4.97
N CYS A 133 -0.92 -12.50 -4.94
CA CYS A 133 -2.16 -11.99 -4.36
C CYS A 133 -2.80 -12.99 -3.41
N THR A 134 -3.36 -12.45 -2.33
CA THR A 134 -4.44 -13.08 -1.57
C THR A 134 -5.77 -12.75 -2.24
N GLU A 135 -6.89 -13.15 -1.63
CA GLU A 135 -8.21 -12.69 -2.07
C GLU A 135 -8.42 -11.18 -1.88
N ARG A 136 -7.67 -10.54 -0.98
CA ARG A 136 -7.90 -9.15 -0.56
C ARG A 136 -6.87 -8.17 -1.09
N ILE A 137 -5.61 -8.58 -1.21
CA ILE A 137 -4.49 -7.69 -1.51
C ILE A 137 -3.45 -8.38 -2.37
N CYS A 138 -2.66 -7.59 -3.09
CA CYS A 138 -1.53 -8.03 -3.89
C CYS A 138 -0.22 -7.39 -3.41
N ALA A 139 0.89 -8.03 -3.75
CA ALA A 139 2.24 -7.51 -3.62
C ALA A 139 3.03 -7.78 -4.90
N GLU A 140 3.87 -6.83 -5.30
CA GLU A 140 4.86 -6.94 -6.35
C GLU A 140 6.26 -7.08 -5.72
N PHE A 141 6.97 -8.13 -6.12
CA PHE A 141 8.35 -8.40 -5.72
C PHE A 141 9.27 -8.11 -6.89
N HIS A 142 10.09 -7.07 -6.77
CA HIS A 142 10.99 -6.59 -7.83
C HIS A 142 12.36 -7.22 -7.67
N GLU A 143 12.71 -8.08 -8.63
CA GLU A 143 14.03 -8.66 -8.72
C GLU A 143 15.06 -7.56 -9.01
N THR A 144 16.16 -7.60 -8.26
CA THR A 144 17.22 -6.59 -8.33
C THR A 144 18.58 -7.25 -8.53
N SER A 145 19.32 -6.82 -9.54
CA SER A 145 20.70 -7.27 -9.79
C SER A 145 21.69 -6.20 -9.34
N ILE A 146 22.82 -6.64 -8.78
CA ILE A 146 23.90 -5.74 -8.34
C ILE A 146 25.15 -6.09 -9.14
N SER A 147 25.67 -5.11 -9.89
CA SER A 147 26.89 -5.27 -10.67
C SER A 147 27.65 -3.96 -10.74
N ASN A 148 28.98 -4.00 -10.54
CA ASN A 148 29.87 -2.84 -10.64
C ASN A 148 29.40 -1.60 -9.84
N GLY A 149 28.86 -1.82 -8.64
CA GLY A 149 28.37 -0.72 -7.78
C GLY A 149 27.05 -0.09 -8.25
N ILE A 150 26.33 -0.75 -9.16
CA ILE A 150 25.02 -0.32 -9.66
C ILE A 150 23.98 -1.38 -9.28
N VAL A 151 22.84 -0.90 -8.81
CA VAL A 151 21.65 -1.66 -8.48
C VAL A 151 20.67 -1.46 -9.63
N THR A 152 20.30 -2.55 -10.30
CA THR A 152 19.40 -2.54 -11.46
C THR A 152 18.13 -3.29 -11.11
N THR A 153 16.98 -2.68 -11.36
CA THR A 153 15.65 -3.30 -11.25
C THR A 153 15.00 -3.38 -12.63
N GLY A 154 13.82 -3.97 -12.72
CA GLY A 154 13.03 -3.96 -13.95
C GLY A 154 12.77 -2.56 -14.52
N ASP A 155 12.70 -1.54 -13.65
CA ASP A 155 12.18 -0.22 -13.99
C ASP A 155 13.25 0.88 -14.02
N GLY A 156 14.47 0.59 -13.54
CA GLY A 156 15.55 1.57 -13.51
C GLY A 156 16.87 1.03 -12.97
N ALA A 157 17.82 1.95 -12.76
CA ALA A 157 19.10 1.65 -12.14
C ALA A 157 19.52 2.80 -11.22
N SER A 158 20.29 2.48 -10.18
CA SER A 158 20.73 3.43 -9.16
C SER A 158 22.10 3.04 -8.60
N PRO A 159 22.91 3.98 -8.08
CA PRO A 159 24.15 3.64 -7.43
C PRO A 159 23.91 2.78 -6.17
N GLN A 160 24.69 1.72 -5.98
CA GLN A 160 24.56 0.80 -4.85
C GLN A 160 24.66 1.50 -3.48
N ARG A 161 25.44 2.57 -3.41
CA ARG A 161 25.59 3.40 -2.20
C ARG A 161 24.30 4.11 -1.75
N GLU A 162 23.33 4.28 -2.66
CA GLU A 162 22.03 4.87 -2.30
C GLU A 162 21.11 3.80 -1.68
N LEU A 163 21.32 2.52 -2.02
CA LEU A 163 20.57 1.39 -1.47
C LEU A 163 21.16 0.87 -0.15
N PHE A 164 22.46 0.55 -0.16
CA PHE A 164 23.13 -0.15 0.92
C PHE A 164 24.04 0.76 1.76
N PRO A 165 24.19 0.48 3.06
CA PRO A 165 23.49 -0.55 3.82
C PRO A 165 22.01 -0.20 4.01
N LEU A 166 21.13 -1.21 3.99
CA LEU A 166 19.72 -1.01 4.28
C LEU A 166 19.54 -0.40 5.68
N ARG A 167 18.48 0.38 5.85
CA ARG A 167 18.11 1.00 7.13
C ARG A 167 16.78 0.47 7.61
N THR A 168 16.66 0.24 8.90
CA THR A 168 15.36 -0.08 9.51
C THR A 168 14.41 1.11 9.38
N CYS A 169 13.18 0.82 8.99
CA CYS A 169 12.08 1.77 8.88
C CYS A 169 10.78 1.10 9.34
N THR A 170 9.72 1.90 9.48
CA THR A 170 8.40 1.42 9.90
C THR A 170 7.34 1.79 8.88
N ILE A 171 6.35 0.93 8.73
CA ILE A 171 5.14 1.20 7.95
C ILE A 171 3.94 0.58 8.69
N GLY A 172 3.06 1.44 9.19
CA GLY A 172 2.13 1.05 10.25
C GLY A 172 2.91 0.49 11.43
N ASP A 173 2.50 -0.69 11.89
CA ASP A 173 3.14 -1.41 13.00
C ASP A 173 4.22 -2.41 12.53
N VAL A 174 4.54 -2.45 11.24
CA VAL A 174 5.52 -3.38 10.66
C VAL A 174 6.90 -2.74 10.60
N VAL A 175 7.89 -3.40 11.23
CA VAL A 175 9.31 -3.05 11.11
C VAL A 175 9.89 -3.69 9.85
N ALA A 176 10.33 -2.85 8.92
CA ALA A 176 10.85 -3.23 7.61
C ALA A 176 12.26 -2.69 7.38
N GLN A 177 12.78 -2.94 6.19
CA GLN A 177 14.02 -2.36 5.69
C GLN A 177 13.71 -1.39 4.55
N CYS A 178 14.43 -0.29 4.51
CA CYS A 178 14.33 0.75 3.50
C CYS A 178 15.72 1.03 2.92
N PRO A 179 15.80 1.63 1.71
CA PRO A 179 17.07 2.08 1.15
C PRO A 179 17.79 3.05 2.08
N TYR A 180 19.13 2.97 2.10
CA TYR A 180 20.02 3.87 2.85
C TYR A 180 19.63 5.34 2.66
N ASN A 181 19.37 5.72 1.40
CA ASN A 181 18.89 7.03 1.01
C ASN A 181 17.50 6.93 0.36
N SER A 182 16.47 6.70 1.18
CA SER A 182 15.08 6.61 0.68
C SER A 182 14.63 7.86 -0.09
N SER A 183 15.15 9.05 0.26
CA SER A 183 14.86 10.31 -0.46
C SER A 183 15.40 10.32 -1.90
N TYR A 184 16.51 9.62 -2.17
CA TYR A 184 17.02 9.45 -3.53
C TYR A 184 16.01 8.64 -4.36
N TYR A 185 15.61 7.47 -3.88
CA TYR A 185 14.66 6.60 -4.59
C TYR A 185 13.30 7.27 -4.83
N LEU A 186 12.77 7.96 -3.82
CA LEU A 186 11.49 8.66 -3.95
C LEU A 186 11.57 9.84 -4.91
N ARG A 187 12.71 10.54 -4.98
CA ARG A 187 12.92 11.60 -5.97
C ARG A 187 13.04 11.04 -7.40
N GLU A 188 13.73 9.92 -7.58
CA GLU A 188 13.85 9.28 -8.90
C GLU A 188 12.49 8.75 -9.40
N ALA A 189 11.65 8.23 -8.51
CA ALA A 189 10.34 7.69 -8.86
C ALA A 189 9.26 8.79 -9.06
N TYR A 190 9.22 9.80 -8.18
CA TYR A 190 8.11 10.77 -8.10
C TYR A 190 8.53 12.23 -8.31
N GLY A 191 9.81 12.49 -8.60
CA GLY A 191 10.36 13.83 -8.81
C GLY A 191 10.66 14.60 -7.51
N SER A 192 11.13 15.84 -7.64
CA SER A 192 11.51 16.68 -6.49
C SER A 192 10.33 17.02 -5.58
N GLY A 193 9.10 16.98 -6.10
CA GLY A 193 7.87 17.23 -5.37
C GLY A 193 7.37 16.05 -4.53
N TRP A 194 8.06 14.90 -4.51
CA TRP A 194 7.57 13.67 -3.86
C TRP A 194 7.06 13.88 -2.43
N LEU A 195 7.70 14.78 -1.67
CA LEU A 195 7.38 15.06 -0.27
C LEU A 195 6.13 15.94 -0.09
N THR A 196 5.91 16.90 -1.01
CA THR A 196 4.93 17.99 -0.82
C THR A 196 3.74 17.92 -1.77
N ALA A 197 3.90 17.32 -2.95
CA ALA A 197 2.84 17.18 -3.93
C ALA A 197 1.69 16.32 -3.39
N SER A 198 0.50 16.51 -3.95
CA SER A 198 -0.65 15.66 -3.62
C SER A 198 -0.33 14.22 -3.97
N LEU A 199 -0.68 13.29 -3.08
CA LEU A 199 -0.52 11.86 -3.37
C LEU A 199 -1.37 11.42 -4.56
N LEU A 200 -2.46 12.13 -4.87
CA LEU A 200 -3.29 11.88 -6.05
C LEU A 200 -2.60 12.23 -7.37
N GLU A 201 -1.46 12.93 -7.35
CA GLU A 201 -0.69 13.23 -8.57
C GLU A 201 0.23 12.06 -8.99
N PHE A 202 0.36 11.03 -8.15
CA PHE A 202 1.29 9.91 -8.36
C PHE A 202 0.63 8.59 -8.75
N PHE A 203 -0.71 8.49 -8.69
CA PHE A 203 -1.50 7.28 -8.96
C PHE A 203 -2.69 7.64 -9.84
#